data_AF-A0AAW4U7L2-F1
#
_entry.id   AF-A0AAW4U7L2-F1
#
_cell.length_a   1.000
_cell.length_b   1.000
_cell.length_c   1.000
_cell.angle_alpha   90.00
_cell.angle_beta   90.00
_cell.angle_gamma   90.00
#
_symmetry.space_group_name_H-M   'P 1'
#
loop_
_entity.id
_entity.type
_entity.pdbx_description
1 polymer ?
#
loop_
_entity_poly.entity_id
_entity_poly.type
_entity_poly.pdbx_seq_one_letter_code
_entity_poly.pdbx_strand_id
1 'polypeptide(L)'
;MDIVNEAKRYLKCAFEFINNNQTVFADTVRIAQLNNFKEEYLISIMNYLESNNFIYDTFQPIRFKYVIRFKITGKGINWINDYNPNAQNVQNINFQNNYGSVGNNNTVTINNYFSFEQFDKLIDEHIPQNSIDRQEIQELRDKLKFLEENNMPATQGYLSKFSSLMQKHSWITGQVAGFLLRLVTHQ
;
A
#
# COMPACT_ATOMS: atom_id res chain seq x y z
N MET A 1 -8.90 -5.07 -29.09
CA MET A 1 -8.31 -5.15 -27.74
C MET A 1 -9.42 -4.89 -26.74
N ASP A 2 -9.56 -5.73 -25.73
CA ASP A 2 -10.43 -5.41 -24.59
C ASP A 2 -9.70 -4.40 -23.69
N ILE A 3 -10.07 -3.14 -23.83
CA ILE A 3 -9.40 -2.03 -23.13
C ILE A 3 -9.53 -2.12 -21.62
N VAL A 4 -10.67 -2.62 -21.11
CA VAL A 4 -10.92 -2.68 -19.67
C VAL A 4 -10.00 -3.71 -19.03
N ASN A 5 -9.94 -4.90 -19.62
CA ASN A 5 -9.09 -5.99 -19.12
C ASN A 5 -7.60 -5.69 -19.27
N GLU A 6 -7.16 -5.11 -20.40
CA GLU A 6 -5.76 -4.72 -20.57
C GLU A 6 -5.36 -3.56 -19.65
N ALA A 7 -6.22 -2.55 -19.45
CA ALA A 7 -5.93 -1.47 -18.51
C ALA A 7 -5.86 -1.97 -17.06
N LYS A 8 -6.70 -2.94 -16.69
CA LYS A 8 -6.66 -3.58 -15.36
C LYS A 8 -5.38 -4.40 -15.18
N ARG A 9 -4.99 -5.18 -16.18
CA ARG A 9 -3.72 -5.92 -16.19
C ARG A 9 -2.54 -4.98 -16.06
N TYR A 10 -2.53 -3.89 -16.83
CA TYR A 10 -1.49 -2.87 -16.79
C TYR A 10 -1.36 -2.24 -15.41
N LEU A 11 -2.49 -1.82 -14.82
CA LEU A 11 -2.49 -1.16 -13.52
C LEU A 11 -2.02 -2.10 -12.38
N LYS A 12 -2.28 -3.40 -12.49
CA LYS A 12 -1.69 -4.43 -11.60
C LYS A 12 -0.17 -4.47 -11.70
N CYS A 13 0.37 -4.56 -12.92
CA CYS A 13 1.82 -4.53 -13.15
C CYS A 13 2.46 -3.23 -12.64
N ALA A 14 1.77 -2.09 -12.79
CA ALA A 14 2.23 -0.80 -12.27
C ALA A 14 2.29 -0.78 -10.73
N PHE A 15 1.28 -1.33 -10.06
CA PHE A 15 1.26 -1.46 -8.61
C PHE A 15 2.40 -2.36 -8.09
N GLU A 16 2.63 -3.50 -8.73
CA GLU A 16 3.76 -4.39 -8.41
C GLU A 16 5.12 -3.71 -8.65
N PHE A 17 5.27 -2.98 -9.76
CA PHE A 17 6.47 -2.23 -10.06
C PHE A 17 6.80 -1.20 -8.96
N ILE A 18 5.82 -0.41 -8.54
CA ILE A 18 5.95 0.57 -7.45
C ILE A 18 6.42 -0.11 -6.16
N ASN A 19 5.76 -1.22 -5.80
CA ASN A 19 6.06 -1.94 -4.55
C ASN A 19 7.44 -2.61 -4.54
N ASN A 20 7.85 -3.20 -5.66
CA ASN A 20 9.11 -3.92 -5.79
C ASN A 20 10.31 -2.98 -5.88
N ASN A 21 10.13 -1.79 -6.45
CA ASN A 21 11.21 -0.80 -6.60
C ASN A 21 11.19 0.29 -5.52
N GLN A 22 10.29 0.19 -4.52
CA GLN A 22 10.14 1.17 -3.44
C GLN A 22 10.07 2.62 -3.95
N THR A 23 9.33 2.83 -5.03
CA THR A 23 9.13 4.14 -5.68
C THR A 23 7.69 4.58 -5.52
N VAL A 24 7.42 5.89 -5.63
CA VAL A 24 6.05 6.43 -5.63
C VAL A 24 5.46 6.47 -7.04
N PHE A 25 6.31 6.49 -8.06
CA PHE A 25 5.90 6.65 -9.45
C PHE A 25 6.03 5.36 -10.25
N ALA A 26 5.00 5.05 -11.04
CA ALA A 26 5.05 4.06 -12.10
C ALA A 26 5.82 4.63 -13.32
N ASP A 27 6.64 3.81 -13.95
CA ASP A 27 7.33 4.13 -15.21
C ASP A 27 6.71 3.34 -16.36
N THR A 28 5.98 4.04 -17.22
CA THR A 28 5.13 3.39 -18.22
C THR A 28 5.93 2.55 -19.20
N VAL A 29 7.10 3.04 -19.60
CA VAL A 29 7.97 2.40 -20.61
C VAL A 29 8.58 1.14 -20.02
N ARG A 30 9.12 1.23 -18.80
CA ARG A 30 9.74 0.09 -18.13
C ARG A 30 8.71 -0.99 -17.80
N ILE A 31 7.52 -0.61 -17.33
CA ILE A 31 6.42 -1.55 -17.07
C ILE A 31 6.01 -2.25 -18.36
N ALA A 32 5.86 -1.51 -19.46
CA ALA A 32 5.48 -2.07 -20.75
C ALA A 32 6.49 -3.11 -21.26
N GLN A 33 7.78 -2.78 -21.17
CA GLN A 33 8.88 -3.67 -21.57
C GLN A 33 8.93 -4.94 -20.72
N LEU A 34 8.85 -4.81 -19.38
CA LEU A 34 8.95 -5.97 -18.47
C LEU A 34 7.76 -6.93 -18.58
N ASN A 35 6.59 -6.45 -19.03
CA ASN A 35 5.34 -7.20 -19.02
C ASN A 35 4.77 -7.45 -20.43
N ASN A 36 5.58 -7.26 -21.47
CA ASN A 36 5.25 -7.48 -22.87
C ASN A 36 3.98 -6.76 -23.34
N PHE A 37 3.79 -5.51 -22.92
CA PHE A 37 2.73 -4.65 -23.48
C PHE A 37 3.18 -4.08 -24.81
N LYS A 38 2.30 -4.14 -25.82
CA LYS A 38 2.54 -3.50 -27.11
C LYS A 38 2.40 -1.99 -26.98
N GLU A 39 3.37 -1.25 -27.51
CA GLU A 39 3.41 0.22 -27.43
C GLU A 39 2.19 0.88 -28.07
N GLU A 40 1.69 0.30 -29.16
CA GLU A 40 0.48 0.74 -29.88
C GLU A 40 -0.79 0.79 -29.00
N TYR A 41 -0.82 0.05 -27.88
CA TYR A 41 -1.94 0.02 -26.95
C TYR A 41 -1.80 0.96 -25.77
N LEU A 42 -0.60 1.51 -25.52
CA LEU A 42 -0.33 2.33 -24.33
C LEU A 42 -1.13 3.64 -24.33
N ILE A 43 -1.39 4.23 -25.51
CA ILE A 43 -2.21 5.44 -25.62
C ILE A 43 -3.62 5.17 -25.08
N SER A 44 -4.27 4.12 -25.57
CA SER A 44 -5.62 3.76 -25.15
C SER A 44 -5.67 3.37 -23.67
N ILE A 45 -4.68 2.62 -23.19
CA ILE A 45 -4.58 2.22 -21.78
C ILE A 45 -4.42 3.46 -20.87
N MET A 46 -3.45 4.34 -21.14
CA MET A 46 -3.22 5.52 -20.31
C MET A 46 -4.43 6.45 -20.31
N ASN A 47 -5.03 6.72 -21.48
CA ASN A 47 -6.23 7.55 -21.57
C ASN A 47 -7.40 6.96 -20.78
N TYR A 48 -7.58 5.63 -20.81
CA TYR A 48 -8.62 4.96 -20.04
C TYR A 48 -8.38 5.11 -18.53
N LEU A 49 -7.14 4.88 -18.07
CA LEU A 49 -6.77 4.99 -16.66
C LEU A 49 -6.96 6.42 -16.12
N GLU A 50 -6.55 7.42 -16.91
CA GLU A 50 -6.67 8.83 -16.55
C GLU A 50 -8.14 9.28 -16.53
N SER A 51 -8.89 8.99 -17.60
CA SER A 51 -10.32 9.36 -17.71
C SER A 51 -11.19 8.75 -16.60
N ASN A 52 -10.77 7.60 -16.05
CA ASN A 52 -11.48 6.95 -14.95
C ASN A 52 -10.97 7.34 -13.56
N ASN A 53 -10.01 8.27 -13.45
CA ASN A 53 -9.37 8.70 -12.20
C ASN A 53 -8.70 7.53 -11.44
N PHE A 54 -8.14 6.57 -12.16
CA PHE A 54 -7.36 5.48 -11.56
C PHE A 54 -5.89 5.87 -11.34
N ILE A 55 -5.42 6.89 -12.06
CA ILE A 55 -4.07 7.45 -11.96
C ILE A 55 -4.13 8.96 -11.74
N TYR A 56 -3.07 9.53 -11.17
CA TYR A 56 -2.92 10.97 -10.92
C TYR A 56 -1.44 11.36 -10.96
N ASP A 57 -1.16 12.66 -10.85
CA ASP A 57 0.21 13.20 -10.91
C ASP A 57 0.94 12.72 -12.18
N THR A 58 0.25 12.90 -13.31
CA THR A 58 0.64 12.36 -14.61
C THR A 58 1.66 13.28 -15.28
N PHE A 59 2.65 12.66 -15.91
CA PHE A 59 3.65 13.36 -16.73
C PHE A 59 3.67 12.76 -18.14
N GLN A 60 3.35 13.60 -19.12
CA GLN A 60 3.41 13.28 -20.54
C GLN A 60 4.28 14.32 -21.26
N PRO A 61 5.53 13.99 -21.61
CA PRO A 61 6.36 14.85 -22.44
C PRO A 61 5.87 14.83 -23.89
N ILE A 62 6.08 15.94 -24.62
CA ILE A 62 5.60 16.17 -26.00
C ILE A 62 5.99 15.03 -26.97
N ARG A 63 7.13 14.39 -26.76
CA ARG A 63 7.62 13.28 -27.61
C ARG A 63 6.78 12.00 -27.48
N PHE A 64 6.03 11.85 -26.39
CA PHE A 64 5.23 10.66 -26.10
C PHE A 64 3.74 10.99 -26.23
N LYS A 65 3.00 10.08 -26.88
CA LYS A 65 1.54 10.20 -27.05
C LYS A 65 0.75 9.64 -25.85
N TYR A 66 1.43 9.26 -24.80
CA TYR A 66 0.86 8.64 -23.60
C TYR A 66 1.64 9.07 -22.36
N VAL A 67 0.97 9.01 -21.21
CA VAL A 67 1.58 9.28 -19.89
C VAL A 67 2.75 8.32 -19.66
N ILE A 68 3.94 8.86 -19.36
CA ILE A 68 5.14 8.05 -19.11
C ILE A 68 5.40 7.82 -17.63
N ARG A 69 4.81 8.66 -16.78
CA ARG A 69 4.98 8.58 -15.32
C ARG A 69 3.70 9.02 -14.64
N PHE A 70 3.28 8.27 -13.62
CA PHE A 70 2.06 8.55 -12.86
C PHE A 70 2.10 7.90 -11.47
N LYS A 71 1.18 8.32 -10.59
CA LYS A 71 0.83 7.66 -9.33
C LYS A 71 -0.54 6.99 -9.45
N ILE A 72 -0.82 6.00 -8.60
CA ILE A 72 -2.10 5.26 -8.61
C ILE A 72 -3.01 5.79 -7.51
N THR A 73 -4.26 6.13 -7.85
CA THR A 73 -5.25 6.57 -6.85
C THR A 73 -5.74 5.40 -5.99
N GLY A 74 -6.31 5.69 -4.82
CA GLY A 74 -7.00 4.66 -4.02
C GLY A 74 -8.12 3.96 -4.79
N LYS A 75 -8.82 4.69 -5.68
CA LYS A 75 -9.84 4.13 -6.59
C LYS A 75 -9.24 3.12 -7.56
N GLY A 76 -8.08 3.42 -8.14
CA GLY A 76 -7.35 2.51 -9.03
C GLY A 76 -6.94 1.22 -8.33
N ILE A 77 -6.50 1.32 -7.08
CA ILE A 77 -6.09 0.16 -6.26
C ILE A 77 -7.30 -0.71 -5.88
N ASN A 78 -8.41 -0.09 -5.49
CA ASN A 78 -9.65 -0.83 -5.22
C ASN A 78 -10.14 -1.58 -6.46
N TRP A 79 -10.05 -0.95 -7.63
CA TRP A 79 -10.48 -1.54 -8.90
C TRP A 79 -9.65 -2.76 -9.31
N ILE A 80 -8.32 -2.75 -9.10
CA ILE A 80 -7.47 -3.91 -9.42
C ILE A 80 -7.61 -5.05 -8.42
N ASN A 81 -7.99 -4.76 -7.17
CA ASN A 81 -8.14 -5.73 -6.08
C ASN A 81 -9.56 -6.31 -6.00
N ASP A 82 -10.46 -5.98 -6.94
CA ASP A 82 -11.86 -6.42 -6.92
C ASP A 82 -12.56 -6.06 -5.58
N TYR A 83 -12.16 -4.94 -4.98
CA TYR A 83 -12.66 -4.52 -3.68
C TYR A 83 -14.15 -4.18 -3.76
N ASN A 84 -14.96 -4.94 -3.01
CA ASN A 84 -16.38 -4.69 -2.82
C ASN A 84 -16.60 -4.10 -1.41
N PRO A 85 -17.00 -2.83 -1.26
CA PRO A 85 -17.25 -2.22 0.05
C PRO A 85 -18.42 -2.88 0.81
N ASN A 86 -19.25 -3.65 0.13
CA ASN A 86 -20.35 -4.42 0.72
C ASN A 86 -19.98 -5.88 1.04
N ALA A 87 -18.77 -6.33 0.68
CA ALA A 87 -18.27 -7.63 1.13
C ALA A 87 -17.84 -7.48 2.60
N GLN A 88 -18.69 -7.96 3.52
CA GLN A 88 -18.35 -8.07 4.92
C GLN A 88 -17.19 -9.05 5.12
N ASN A 89 -15.96 -8.57 5.03
CA ASN A 89 -14.82 -9.22 5.68
C ASN A 89 -14.63 -8.56 7.04
N VAL A 90 -15.50 -8.91 7.98
CA VAL A 90 -15.25 -8.67 9.40
C VAL A 90 -14.13 -9.63 9.81
N GLN A 91 -12.88 -9.23 9.58
CA GLN A 91 -11.80 -9.75 10.40
C GLN A 91 -11.95 -9.08 11.75
N ASN A 92 -12.51 -9.81 12.73
CA ASN A 92 -12.42 -9.43 14.13
C ASN A 92 -10.93 -9.36 14.49
N ILE A 93 -10.33 -8.18 14.38
CA ILE A 93 -8.99 -7.94 14.93
C ILE A 93 -9.18 -7.78 16.44
N ASN A 94 -9.14 -8.90 17.16
CA ASN A 94 -9.11 -8.91 18.62
C ASN A 94 -7.73 -8.42 19.07
N PHE A 95 -7.61 -7.14 19.40
CA PHE A 95 -6.43 -6.58 20.06
C PHE A 95 -6.40 -7.05 21.51
N GLN A 96 -5.81 -8.21 21.77
CA GLN A 96 -5.79 -8.82 23.11
C GLN A 96 -4.92 -8.03 24.12
N ASN A 97 -4.03 -7.14 23.65
CA ASN A 97 -3.21 -6.26 24.50
C ASN A 97 -3.12 -4.86 23.88
N ASN A 98 -4.20 -4.08 23.95
CA ASN A 98 -4.15 -2.66 23.59
C ASN A 98 -3.82 -1.85 24.86
N TYR A 99 -2.57 -1.43 25.01
CA TYR A 99 -2.06 -0.63 26.14
C TYR A 99 -2.61 0.82 26.19
N GLY A 100 -3.88 1.04 25.83
CA GLY A 100 -4.45 2.39 25.83
C GLY A 100 -5.90 2.57 25.36
N SER A 101 -6.69 1.51 25.22
CA SER A 101 -8.10 1.65 24.83
C SER A 101 -9.02 1.68 26.05
N VAL A 102 -9.55 2.86 26.38
CA VAL A 102 -10.68 3.02 27.29
C VAL A 102 -11.88 3.42 26.44
N GLY A 103 -12.86 2.51 26.30
CA GLY A 103 -14.07 2.75 25.52
C GLY A 103 -15.22 3.19 26.41
N ASN A 104 -15.91 4.28 26.02
CA ASN A 104 -17.28 4.54 26.46
C ASN A 104 -18.17 4.72 25.22
N ASN A 105 -19.03 3.72 24.99
CA ASN A 105 -20.26 3.56 24.19
C ASN A 105 -20.60 4.44 22.97
N ASN A 106 -19.71 5.26 22.41
CA ASN A 106 -19.90 5.81 21.06
C ASN A 106 -18.64 6.44 20.45
N THR A 107 -17.53 6.48 21.18
CA THR A 107 -16.27 7.08 20.70
C THR A 107 -15.12 6.17 21.09
N VAL A 108 -14.42 5.59 20.10
CA VAL A 108 -13.14 4.93 20.35
C VAL A 108 -12.07 6.02 20.28
N THR A 109 -11.62 6.51 21.43
CA THR A 109 -10.45 7.38 21.50
C THR A 109 -9.20 6.51 21.33
N ILE A 110 -8.67 6.45 20.11
CA ILE A 110 -7.44 5.72 19.82
C ILE A 110 -6.25 6.64 20.16
N ASN A 111 -5.78 6.59 21.40
CA ASN A 111 -4.53 7.22 21.83
C ASN A 111 -3.32 6.34 21.48
N ASN A 112 -3.19 5.90 20.23
CA ASN A 112 -2.02 5.16 19.77
C ASN A 112 -0.98 6.15 19.21
N TYR A 113 -0.03 6.54 20.05
CA TYR A 113 1.17 7.24 19.60
C TYR A 113 2.14 6.19 19.04
N PHE A 114 1.97 5.80 17.77
CA PHE A 114 3.00 5.00 17.11
C PHE A 114 4.27 5.82 16.99
N SER A 115 5.41 5.27 17.43
CA SER A 115 6.72 5.87 17.21
C SER A 115 7.70 4.80 16.74
N PHE A 116 8.54 5.15 15.76
CA PHE A 116 9.56 4.23 15.24
C PHE A 116 10.55 3.78 16.32
N GLU A 117 10.86 4.65 17.28
CA GLU A 117 11.73 4.31 18.41
C GLU A 117 11.11 3.25 19.34
N GLN A 118 9.82 3.35 19.65
CA GLN A 118 9.14 2.32 20.45
C GLN A 118 8.97 1.03 19.65
N PHE A 119 8.74 1.12 18.34
CA PHE A 119 8.67 -0.04 17.48
C PHE A 119 10.00 -0.82 17.46
N ASP A 120 11.13 -0.12 17.40
CA ASP A 120 12.46 -0.75 17.48
C ASP A 120 12.69 -1.47 18.81
N LYS A 121 12.32 -0.84 19.94
CA LYS A 121 12.43 -1.47 21.26
C LYS A 121 11.60 -2.75 21.34
N LEU A 122 10.37 -2.73 20.82
CA LEU A 122 9.51 -3.91 20.81
C LEU A 122 10.09 -5.03 19.94
N ILE A 123 10.72 -4.72 18.81
CA ILE A 123 11.44 -5.70 17.98
C ILE A 123 12.55 -6.36 18.79
N ASP A 124 13.37 -5.57 19.48
CA ASP A 124 14.49 -6.09 20.26
C ASP A 124 14.03 -6.92 21.49
N GLU A 125 12.86 -6.61 22.06
CA GLU A 125 12.27 -7.35 23.18
C GLU A 125 11.63 -8.68 22.75
N HIS A 126 10.96 -8.72 21.59
CA HIS A 126 10.13 -9.86 21.20
C HIS A 126 10.79 -10.79 20.19
N ILE A 127 11.84 -10.34 19.51
CA ILE A 127 12.40 -11.04 18.34
C ILE A 127 13.91 -11.26 18.52
N PRO A 128 14.39 -12.52 18.48
CA PRO A 128 15.81 -12.81 18.55
C PRO A 128 16.59 -12.13 17.40
N GLN A 129 17.78 -11.60 17.73
CA GLN A 129 18.64 -10.85 16.80
C GLN A 129 18.98 -11.60 15.50
N ASN A 130 19.04 -12.93 15.53
CA ASN A 130 19.41 -13.77 14.39
C ASN A 130 18.22 -14.47 13.70
N SER A 131 16.99 -14.02 13.94
CA SER A 131 15.81 -14.64 13.31
C SER A 131 15.51 -14.05 11.93
N ILE A 132 15.01 -14.89 11.02
CA ILE A 132 14.48 -14.48 9.70
C ILE A 132 13.34 -13.47 9.89
N ASP A 133 12.49 -13.70 10.88
CA ASP A 133 11.41 -12.79 11.25
C ASP A 133 11.93 -11.37 11.52
N ARG A 134 13.09 -11.19 12.16
CA ARG A 134 13.65 -9.85 12.43
C ARG A 134 13.94 -9.08 11.14
N GLN A 135 14.44 -9.77 10.10
CA GLN A 135 14.71 -9.15 8.81
C GLN A 135 13.41 -8.70 8.14
N GLU A 136 12.37 -9.55 8.16
CA GLU A 136 11.06 -9.19 7.60
C GLU A 136 10.39 -8.05 8.38
N ILE A 137 10.54 -8.00 9.70
CA ILE A 137 9.97 -6.92 10.53
C ILE A 137 10.70 -5.59 10.30
N GLN A 138 12.02 -5.63 10.10
CA GLN A 138 12.78 -4.44 9.72
C GLN A 138 12.36 -3.95 8.33
N GLU A 139 12.12 -4.85 7.38
CA GLU A 139 11.58 -4.46 6.07
C GLU A 139 10.17 -3.84 6.16
N LEU A 140 9.32 -4.37 7.05
CA LEU A 140 8.02 -3.78 7.37
C LEU A 140 8.20 -2.37 7.93
N ARG A 141 9.11 -2.19 8.90
CA ARG A 141 9.42 -0.89 9.50
C ARG A 141 9.82 0.13 8.44
N ASP A 142 10.75 -0.22 7.57
CA ASP A 142 11.25 0.68 6.52
C ASP A 142 10.13 1.07 5.55
N LYS A 143 9.22 0.14 5.23
CA LYS A 143 8.03 0.43 4.44
C LYS A 143 7.07 1.39 5.15
N LEU A 144 6.83 1.24 6.45
CA LEU A 144 6.02 2.19 7.22
C LEU A 144 6.68 3.58 7.24
N LYS A 145 8.00 3.63 7.44
CA LYS A 145 8.76 4.88 7.45
C LYS A 145 8.68 5.60 6.11
N PHE A 146 8.81 4.86 5.01
CA PHE A 146 8.65 5.40 3.66
C PHE A 146 7.26 6.00 3.44
N LEU A 147 6.19 5.38 3.95
CA LEU A 147 4.83 5.94 3.87
C LEU A 147 4.71 7.28 4.61
N GLU A 148 5.28 7.37 5.82
CA GLU A 148 5.26 8.60 6.62
C GLU A 148 6.06 9.72 5.95
N GLU A 149 7.31 9.45 5.57
CA GLU A 149 8.20 10.45 4.97
C GLU A 149 7.67 11.01 3.65
N ASN A 150 6.91 10.21 2.89
CA ASN A 150 6.37 10.60 1.59
C ASN A 150 4.89 11.02 1.65
N ASN A 151 4.29 11.12 2.85
CA ASN A 151 2.85 11.38 3.04
C ASN A 151 1.96 10.49 2.14
N MET A 152 2.37 9.24 1.94
CA MET A 152 1.64 8.32 1.08
C MET A 152 0.51 7.66 1.87
N PRO A 153 -0.72 7.60 1.33
CA PRO A 153 -1.76 6.78 1.95
C PRO A 153 -1.31 5.32 1.94
N ALA A 154 -1.51 4.63 3.05
CA ALA A 154 -1.27 3.20 3.09
C ALA A 154 -2.36 2.48 2.30
N THR A 155 -1.98 1.97 1.13
CA THR A 155 -2.93 1.37 0.20
C THR A 155 -3.18 -0.10 0.53
N GLN A 156 -4.42 -0.57 0.36
CA GLN A 156 -4.75 -1.98 0.52
C GLN A 156 -3.84 -2.84 -0.38
N GLY A 157 -3.19 -3.86 0.20
CA GLY A 157 -2.18 -4.65 -0.52
C GLY A 157 -0.73 -4.29 -0.17
N TYR A 158 -0.46 -3.05 0.26
CA TYR A 158 0.91 -2.56 0.49
C TYR A 158 1.67 -3.36 1.57
N LEU A 159 0.93 -3.81 2.58
CA LEU A 159 1.43 -4.63 3.68
C LEU A 159 1.06 -6.11 3.55
N SER A 160 0.41 -6.53 2.45
CA SER A 160 -0.13 -7.89 2.32
C SER A 160 0.96 -8.97 2.44
N LYS A 161 2.18 -8.68 1.97
CA LYS A 161 3.31 -9.61 2.11
C LYS A 161 3.71 -9.89 3.56
N PHE A 162 3.40 -8.97 4.47
CA PHE A 162 3.66 -9.12 5.91
C PHE A 162 2.47 -9.72 6.67
N SER A 163 1.39 -10.11 5.99
CA SER A 163 0.20 -10.67 6.66
C SER A 163 0.55 -11.90 7.50
N SER A 164 1.36 -12.80 6.96
CA SER A 164 1.82 -14.00 7.67
C SER A 164 2.67 -13.64 8.90
N LEU A 165 3.53 -12.62 8.76
CA LEU A 165 4.37 -12.10 9.85
C LEU A 165 3.53 -11.46 10.95
N MET A 166 2.52 -10.67 10.58
CA MET A 166 1.56 -10.01 11.49
C MET A 166 0.66 -11.03 12.19
N GLN A 167 0.30 -12.13 11.53
CA GLN A 167 -0.42 -13.26 12.15
C GLN A 167 0.46 -14.02 13.14
N LYS A 168 1.74 -14.24 12.80
CA LYS A 168 2.71 -14.91 13.66
C LYS A 168 3.05 -14.08 14.90
N HIS A 169 3.14 -12.76 14.73
CA HIS A 169 3.49 -11.80 15.78
C HIS A 169 2.36 -10.80 15.97
N SER A 170 1.32 -11.20 16.69
CA SER A 170 0.09 -10.40 16.87
C SER A 170 0.32 -9.00 17.44
N TRP A 171 1.37 -8.80 18.23
CA TRP A 171 1.77 -7.49 18.75
C TRP A 171 2.15 -6.49 17.65
N ILE A 172 2.65 -6.97 16.51
CA ILE A 172 2.98 -6.15 15.33
C ILE A 172 1.70 -5.60 14.69
N THR A 173 0.65 -6.41 14.63
CA THR A 173 -0.65 -5.99 14.07
C THR A 173 -1.20 -4.77 14.79
N GLY A 174 -1.06 -4.71 16.12
CA GLY A 174 -1.43 -3.55 16.95
C GLY A 174 -0.68 -2.28 16.56
N GLN A 175 0.64 -2.38 16.42
CA GLN A 175 1.52 -1.26 16.08
C GLN A 175 1.25 -0.75 14.66
N VAL A 176 1.16 -1.67 13.69
CA VAL A 176 0.87 -1.34 12.28
C VAL A 176 -0.50 -0.68 12.17
N ALA A 177 -1.55 -1.22 12.79
CA ALA A 177 -2.88 -0.61 12.77
C ALA A 177 -2.87 0.81 13.37
N GLY A 178 -2.17 1.01 14.49
CA GLY A 178 -1.99 2.33 15.11
C GLY A 178 -1.30 3.32 14.18
N PHE A 179 -0.22 2.91 13.51
CA PHE A 179 0.46 3.73 12.50
C PHE A 179 -0.47 4.14 11.36
N LEU A 180 -1.20 3.17 10.79
CA LEU A 180 -2.09 3.39 9.65
C LEU A 180 -3.23 4.35 10.00
N LEU A 181 -3.82 4.18 11.18
CA LEU A 181 -4.86 5.09 11.70
C LEU A 181 -4.33 6.51 11.89
N ARG A 182 -3.11 6.66 12.42
CA ARG A 182 -2.45 7.96 12.54
C ARG A 182 -2.22 8.60 11.17
N LEU A 183 -1.74 7.81 10.21
CA LEU A 183 -1.44 8.27 8.85
C LEU A 183 -2.68 8.78 8.11
N VAL A 184 -3.87 8.21 8.35
CA VAL A 184 -5.13 8.67 7.74
C VAL A 184 -5.82 9.78 8.53
N THR A 185 -5.48 9.98 9.80
CA THR A 185 -6.06 11.04 10.66
C THR A 185 -5.23 12.32 10.69
N HIS A 186 -3.96 12.27 10.27
CA HIS A 186 -3.07 13.43 10.14
C HIS A 186 -3.05 14.02 8.71
N GLN A 187 -4.03 13.71 7.86
CA GLN A 187 -4.22 14.36 6.55
C GLN A 187 -5.12 15.59 6.65
#